data_AF-A0A6G1A734-F1
#
_entry.id   AF-A0A6G1A734-F1
#
_cell.length_a   1.000
_cell.length_b   1.000
_cell.length_c   1.000
_cell.angle_alpha   90.00
_cell.angle_beta   90.00
_cell.angle_gamma   90.00
#
_symmetry.space_group_name_H-M   'P 1'
#
loop_
_entity.id
_entity.type
_entity.pdbx_description
1 polymer ?
#
loop_
_entity_poly.entity_id
_entity_poly.type
_entity_poly.pdbx_seq_one_letter_code
_entity_poly.pdbx_strand_id
1 'polypeptide(L)'
;YKQHNRTIFRAIVIKLINGLKESMKDIRETIATKTMELKNSCDELKNVINEIHNKMETSDARIEEAERRISDLEDTIIEKEEGEKKRDKLIQEHERRVRELNDTIKQNNIRIIGIPEKEERGKGAEGVHEKIIAENFPNLVKEVDV
;
A
#
# COMPACT_ATOMS: atom_id res chain seq x y z
N TYR A 1 73.02 -37.16 63.85
CA TYR A 1 71.55 -37.23 63.76
C TYR A 1 70.86 -35.87 63.51
N LYS A 2 71.02 -34.85 64.36
CA LYS A 2 70.31 -33.55 64.23
C LYS A 2 70.57 -32.77 62.92
N GLN A 3 71.82 -32.76 62.42
CA GLN A 3 72.21 -32.09 61.18
C GLN A 3 71.58 -32.73 59.93
N HIS A 4 71.51 -34.06 59.89
CA HIS A 4 71.00 -34.83 58.76
C HIS A 4 69.50 -34.59 58.54
N ASN A 5 68.71 -34.61 59.62
CA ASN A 5 67.27 -34.31 59.57
C ASN A 5 66.97 -32.88 59.09
N ARG A 6 67.82 -31.91 59.47
CA ARG A 6 67.70 -30.52 59.00
C ARG A 6 67.95 -30.39 57.50
N THR A 7 68.93 -31.12 56.96
CA THR A 7 69.22 -31.12 55.51
C THR A 7 68.09 -31.76 54.72
N ILE A 8 67.54 -32.88 55.19
CA ILE A 8 66.38 -33.54 54.55
C ILE A 8 65.16 -32.63 54.55
N PHE A 9 64.83 -32.02 55.70
CA PHE A 9 63.72 -31.07 55.79
C PHE A 9 63.89 -29.90 54.82
N ARG A 10 65.09 -29.31 54.74
CA ARG A 10 65.39 -28.23 53.79
C ARG A 10 65.19 -28.67 52.33
N ALA A 11 65.63 -29.87 51.97
CA ALA A 11 65.46 -30.40 50.61
C ALA A 11 63.98 -30.60 50.24
N ILE A 12 63.16 -31.09 51.18
CA ILE A 12 61.71 -31.25 50.99
C ILE A 12 61.05 -29.88 50.78
N VAL A 13 61.37 -28.89 51.63
CA VAL A 13 60.82 -27.54 51.51
C VAL A 13 61.18 -26.90 50.17
N ILE A 14 62.42 -27.02 49.71
CA ILE A 14 62.84 -26.50 48.40
C ILE A 14 62.05 -27.16 47.27
N LYS A 15 61.87 -28.49 47.32
CA LYS A 15 61.09 -29.21 46.30
C LYS A 15 59.63 -28.75 46.25
N LEU A 16 59.00 -28.52 47.42
CA LEU A 16 57.64 -28.00 47.51
C LEU A 16 57.52 -26.58 46.96
N ILE A 17 58.44 -25.68 47.34
CA ILE A 17 58.46 -24.30 46.84
C ILE A 17 58.63 -24.26 45.33
N ASN A 18 59.53 -25.08 44.78
CA ASN A 18 59.71 -25.16 43.32
C ASN A 18 58.45 -25.68 42.63
N GLY A 19 57.79 -26.71 43.17
CA GLY A 19 56.53 -27.22 42.63
C GLY A 19 55.41 -26.17 42.63
N LEU A 20 55.29 -25.39 43.71
CA LEU A 20 54.35 -24.27 43.78
C LEU A 20 54.69 -23.18 42.77
N LYS A 21 55.98 -22.86 42.60
CA LYS A 21 56.44 -21.85 41.66
C LYS A 21 56.09 -22.21 40.22
N GLU A 22 56.31 -23.46 39.81
CA GLU A 22 55.93 -23.91 38.46
C GLU A 22 54.41 -23.91 38.28
N SER A 23 53.64 -24.43 39.25
CA SER A 23 52.16 -24.38 39.18
C SER A 23 51.63 -22.94 39.09
N MET A 24 52.21 -21.99 39.84
CA MET A 24 51.84 -20.58 39.75
C MET A 24 52.20 -19.96 38.40
N LYS A 25 53.28 -20.42 37.76
CA LYS A 25 53.67 -19.97 36.42
C LYS A 25 52.65 -20.48 35.39
N ASP A 26 52.30 -21.76 35.43
CA ASP A 26 51.31 -22.36 34.53
C ASP A 26 49.93 -21.71 34.64
N ILE A 27 49.48 -21.43 35.88
CA ILE A 27 48.23 -20.72 36.13
C ILE A 27 48.29 -19.30 35.55
N ARG A 28 49.41 -18.59 35.75
CA ARG A 28 49.58 -17.22 35.22
C ARG A 28 49.52 -17.20 33.70
N GLU A 29 50.21 -18.14 33.05
CA GLU A 29 50.19 -18.27 31.59
C GLU A 29 48.76 -18.59 31.10
N THR A 30 48.07 -19.53 31.76
CA THR A 30 46.67 -19.88 31.44
C THR A 30 45.70 -18.71 31.63
N ILE A 31 45.87 -17.89 32.68
CA ILE A 31 45.05 -16.70 32.89
C ILE A 31 45.34 -15.66 31.80
N ALA A 32 46.61 -15.45 31.46
CA ALA A 32 47.00 -14.49 30.43
C ALA A 32 46.41 -14.84 29.06
N THR A 33 46.49 -16.12 28.66
CA THR A 33 45.92 -16.58 27.38
C THR A 33 44.41 -16.41 27.34
N LYS A 34 43.69 -16.92 28.36
CA LYS A 34 42.23 -16.76 28.44
C LYS A 34 41.78 -15.31 28.49
N THR A 35 42.53 -14.45 29.18
CA THR A 35 42.23 -13.01 29.23
C THR A 35 42.37 -12.38 27.84
N MET A 36 43.39 -12.77 27.07
CA MET A 36 43.58 -12.29 25.71
C MET A 36 42.49 -12.79 24.75
N GLU A 37 42.10 -14.06 24.85
CA GLU A 37 40.98 -14.63 24.08
C GLU A 37 39.66 -13.93 24.36
N LEU A 38 39.33 -13.72 25.64
CA LEU A 38 38.12 -12.99 26.04
C LEU A 38 38.13 -11.55 25.53
N LYS A 39 39.29 -10.87 25.60
CA LYS A 39 39.42 -9.51 25.09
C LYS A 39 39.14 -9.44 23.58
N ASN A 40 39.74 -10.34 22.81
CA ASN A 40 39.54 -10.39 21.36
C ASN A 40 38.06 -10.65 21.02
N SER A 41 37.43 -11.61 21.71
CA SER A 41 36.00 -11.90 21.53
C SER A 41 35.11 -10.70 21.89
N CYS A 42 35.42 -9.97 22.97
CA CYS A 42 34.72 -8.74 23.32
C CYS A 42 34.88 -7.65 22.24
N ASP A 43 36.06 -7.49 21.65
CA ASP A 43 36.31 -6.52 20.59
C ASP A 43 35.53 -6.88 19.31
N GLU A 44 35.45 -8.17 18.96
CA GLU A 44 34.62 -8.66 17.84
C GLU A 44 33.13 -8.40 18.08
N LEU A 45 32.62 -8.72 19.27
CA LEU A 45 31.22 -8.46 19.63
C LEU A 45 30.88 -6.98 19.56
N LYS A 46 31.80 -6.11 20.00
CA LYS A 46 31.61 -4.66 19.92
C LYS A 46 31.49 -4.18 18.48
N ASN A 47 32.29 -4.72 17.56
CA ASN A 47 32.19 -4.37 16.14
C ASN A 47 30.85 -4.81 15.56
N VAL A 48 30.41 -6.03 15.85
CA VAL A 48 29.10 -6.54 15.40
C VAL A 48 27.94 -5.69 15.94
N ILE A 49 27.99 -5.29 17.21
CA ILE A 49 26.98 -4.41 17.81
C ILE A 49 26.93 -3.06 17.08
N ASN A 50 28.07 -2.46 16.76
CA ASN A 50 28.11 -1.20 16.01
C ASN A 50 27.54 -1.35 14.59
N GLU A 51 27.83 -2.45 13.90
CA GLU A 51 27.23 -2.72 12.59
C GLU A 51 25.71 -2.87 12.65
N ILE A 52 25.20 -3.56 13.67
CA ILE A 52 23.76 -3.71 13.90
C ILE A 52 23.12 -2.34 14.17
N HIS A 53 23.75 -1.52 15.01
CA HIS A 53 23.27 -0.19 15.34
C HIS A 53 23.14 0.70 14.08
N ASN A 54 24.17 0.76 13.25
CA ASN A 54 24.14 1.55 12.01
C ASN A 54 23.05 1.07 11.03
N LYS A 55 22.84 -0.25 10.93
CA LYS A 55 21.76 -0.83 10.11
C LYS A 55 20.38 -0.50 10.67
N MET A 56 20.25 -0.45 12.00
CA MET A 56 19.02 -0.05 12.67
C MET A 56 18.71 1.42 12.39
N GLU A 57 19.66 2.34 12.56
CA GLU A 57 19.47 3.76 12.23
C GLU A 57 19.08 3.98 10.76
N THR A 58 19.70 3.24 9.84
CA THR A 58 19.35 3.28 8.41
C THR A 58 17.92 2.77 8.17
N SER A 59 17.47 1.78 8.94
CA SER A 59 16.12 1.23 8.81
C SER A 59 15.08 2.18 9.39
N ASP A 60 15.37 2.82 10.53
CA ASP A 60 14.51 3.82 11.15
C ASP A 60 14.28 5.01 10.20
N ALA A 61 15.34 5.55 9.59
CA ALA A 61 15.21 6.63 8.61
C ALA A 61 14.35 6.24 7.39
N ARG A 62 14.44 4.98 6.94
CA ARG A 62 13.60 4.47 5.84
C ARG A 62 12.14 4.31 6.26
N ILE A 63 11.88 3.94 7.51
CA ILE A 63 10.53 3.84 8.06
C ILE A 63 9.90 5.23 8.15
N GLU A 64 10.61 6.22 8.71
CA GLU A 64 10.12 7.60 8.81
C GLU A 64 9.78 8.21 7.43
N GLU A 65 10.61 7.94 6.41
CA GLU A 65 10.32 8.36 5.04
C GLU A 65 9.09 7.64 4.47
N ALA A 66 8.93 6.34 4.72
CA ALA A 66 7.77 5.58 4.27
C ALA A 66 6.48 6.08 4.95
N GLU A 67 6.52 6.37 6.24
CA GLU A 67 5.39 6.92 7.01
C GLU A 67 4.95 8.28 6.46
N ARG A 68 5.89 9.19 6.18
CA ARG A 68 5.56 10.49 5.55
C ARG A 68 4.90 10.31 4.19
N ARG A 69 5.44 9.43 3.34
CA ARG A 69 4.86 9.14 2.02
C ARG A 69 3.46 8.52 2.10
N ILE A 70 3.21 7.68 3.11
CA ILE A 70 1.88 7.11 3.34
C ILE A 70 0.91 8.22 3.75
N SER A 71 1.30 9.11 4.66
CA SER A 71 0.47 10.26 5.07
C SER A 71 0.10 11.15 3.88
N ASP A 72 1.05 11.50 3.01
CA ASP A 72 0.78 12.32 1.82
C ASP A 72 -0.19 11.63 0.85
N LEU A 73 -0.10 10.29 0.73
CA LEU A 73 -0.99 9.50 -0.11
C LEU A 73 -2.39 9.40 0.47
N GLU A 74 -2.54 9.28 1.79
CA GLU A 74 -3.83 9.27 2.47
C GLU A 74 -4.59 10.59 2.22
N ASP A 75 -3.93 11.73 2.36
CA ASP A 75 -4.51 13.04 2.05
C ASP A 75 -4.93 13.13 0.58
N THR A 76 -4.06 12.69 -0.34
CA THR A 76 -4.35 12.67 -1.78
C THR A 76 -5.56 11.80 -2.12
N ILE A 77 -5.74 10.66 -1.43
CA ILE A 77 -6.88 9.76 -1.64
C ILE A 77 -8.17 10.46 -1.20
N ILE A 78 -8.17 11.11 -0.04
CA ILE A 78 -9.35 11.85 0.48
C ILE A 78 -9.77 12.95 -0.52
N GLU A 79 -8.82 13.74 -1.02
CA GLU A 79 -9.11 14.79 -2.01
C GLU A 79 -9.71 14.22 -3.30
N LYS A 80 -9.20 13.07 -3.77
CA LYS A 80 -9.72 12.40 -4.97
C LYS A 80 -11.13 11.90 -4.76
N GLU A 81 -11.42 11.25 -3.63
CA GLU A 81 -12.77 10.77 -3.31
C GLU A 81 -13.78 11.91 -3.25
N GLU A 82 -13.42 13.05 -2.65
CA GLU A 82 -14.28 14.23 -2.65
C GLU A 82 -14.51 14.77 -4.07
N GLY A 83 -13.46 14.80 -4.89
CA GLY A 83 -13.52 15.18 -6.29
C GLY A 83 -14.44 14.26 -7.10
N GLU A 84 -14.35 12.95 -6.91
CA GLU A 84 -15.21 11.95 -7.55
C GLU A 84 -16.67 12.13 -7.15
N LYS A 85 -16.97 12.27 -5.85
CA LYS A 85 -18.33 12.55 -5.36
C LYS A 85 -18.94 13.81 -6.00
N LYS A 86 -18.15 14.86 -6.23
CA LYS A 86 -18.60 16.07 -6.92
C LYS A 86 -18.89 15.81 -8.40
N ARG A 87 -18.01 15.06 -9.09
CA ARG A 87 -18.21 14.69 -10.51
C ARG A 87 -19.45 13.81 -10.69
N ASP A 88 -19.67 12.85 -9.82
CA ASP A 88 -20.84 11.96 -9.88
C ASP A 88 -22.15 12.73 -9.78
N LYS A 89 -22.23 13.70 -8.85
CA LYS A 89 -23.39 14.60 -8.74
C LYS A 89 -23.63 15.40 -10.02
N LEU A 90 -22.56 15.93 -10.62
CA LEU A 90 -22.66 16.66 -11.89
C LEU A 90 -23.15 15.76 -13.01
N ILE A 91 -22.62 14.52 -13.12
CA ILE A 91 -23.05 13.54 -14.12
C ILE A 91 -24.54 13.25 -13.97
N GLN A 92 -25.00 12.93 -12.75
CA GLN A 92 -26.41 12.68 -12.47
C GLN A 92 -27.30 13.86 -12.87
N GLU A 93 -26.87 15.08 -12.59
CA GLU A 93 -27.61 16.29 -12.95
C GLU A 93 -27.63 16.53 -14.47
N HIS A 94 -26.51 16.29 -15.16
CA HIS A 94 -26.42 16.39 -16.62
C HIS A 94 -27.29 15.35 -17.30
N GLU A 95 -27.27 14.10 -16.83
CA GLU A 95 -28.14 13.04 -17.35
C GLU A 95 -29.62 13.37 -17.19
N ARG A 96 -30.02 13.90 -16.03
CA ARG A 96 -31.40 14.36 -15.80
C ARG A 96 -31.78 15.45 -16.81
N ARG A 97 -30.93 16.47 -16.98
CA ARG A 97 -31.17 17.56 -17.93
C ARG A 97 -31.26 17.07 -19.38
N VAL A 98 -30.42 16.13 -19.78
CA VAL A 98 -30.46 15.53 -21.12
C VAL A 98 -31.77 14.80 -21.34
N ARG A 99 -32.25 14.04 -20.35
CA ARG A 99 -33.58 13.39 -20.41
C ARG A 99 -34.70 14.42 -20.59
N GLU A 100 -34.72 15.46 -19.76
CA GLU A 100 -35.73 16.53 -19.84
C GLU A 100 -35.73 17.27 -21.18
N LEU A 101 -34.55 17.57 -21.72
CA LEU A 101 -34.43 18.19 -23.04
C LEU A 101 -34.93 17.26 -24.14
N ASN A 102 -34.56 15.98 -24.09
CA ASN A 102 -35.02 15.00 -25.06
C ASN A 102 -36.55 14.82 -25.02
N ASP A 103 -37.13 14.81 -23.83
CA ASP A 103 -38.58 14.70 -23.66
C ASP A 103 -39.29 15.96 -24.17
N THR A 104 -38.71 17.15 -23.91
CA THR A 104 -39.20 18.42 -24.44
C THR A 104 -39.16 18.46 -25.97
N ILE A 105 -38.04 18.03 -26.58
CA ILE A 105 -37.89 17.97 -28.05
C ILE A 105 -38.90 17.01 -28.68
N LYS A 106 -39.27 15.95 -27.96
CA LYS A 106 -40.20 14.92 -28.44
C LYS A 106 -41.65 15.14 -28.03
N GLN A 107 -41.95 16.20 -27.27
CA GLN A 107 -43.27 16.42 -26.66
C GLN A 107 -44.42 16.40 -27.68
N ASN A 108 -44.19 16.97 -28.87
CA ASN A 108 -45.21 17.05 -29.93
C ASN A 108 -45.04 15.96 -31.02
N ASN A 109 -44.09 15.04 -30.85
CA ASN A 109 -43.82 14.02 -31.86
C ASN A 109 -44.72 12.80 -31.62
N ILE A 110 -45.43 12.37 -32.66
CA ILE A 110 -46.24 11.14 -32.65
C ILE A 110 -45.52 10.08 -33.47
N ARG A 111 -45.34 8.88 -32.90
CA ARG A 111 -44.73 7.74 -33.60
C ARG A 111 -45.84 6.80 -34.11
N ILE A 112 -45.98 6.72 -35.43
CA ILE A 112 -46.91 5.81 -36.09
C ILE A 112 -46.13 4.56 -36.54
N ILE A 113 -46.60 3.37 -36.15
CA ILE A 113 -45.96 2.08 -36.45
C ILE A 113 -46.91 1.18 -37.26
N GLY A 114 -46.35 0.22 -37.99
CA GLY A 114 -47.14 -0.75 -38.78
C GLY A 114 -47.58 -0.25 -40.16
N ILE A 115 -47.03 0.87 -40.63
CA ILE A 115 -47.28 1.35 -42.00
C ILE A 115 -46.54 0.45 -42.99
N PRO A 116 -47.22 -0.17 -43.97
CA PRO A 116 -46.58 -0.96 -45.01
C PRO A 116 -45.56 -0.11 -45.80
N GLU A 117 -44.42 -0.70 -46.12
CA GLU A 117 -43.43 -0.04 -46.98
C GLU A 117 -44.07 0.32 -48.34
N LYS A 118 -43.78 1.53 -48.85
CA LYS A 118 -44.34 2.11 -50.09
C LYS A 118 -45.82 2.53 -50.05
N GLU A 119 -46.42 2.63 -48.86
CA GLU A 119 -47.73 3.28 -48.67
C GLU A 119 -47.65 4.79 -48.93
N GLU A 120 -46.47 5.39 -48.72
CA GLU A 120 -46.16 6.76 -49.13
C GLU A 120 -46.17 6.89 -50.67
N ARG A 121 -47.32 7.28 -51.23
CA ARG A 121 -47.50 7.62 -52.65
C ARG A 121 -47.97 9.07 -52.76
N GLY A 122 -47.55 9.81 -53.79
CA GLY A 122 -47.95 11.21 -53.96
C GLY A 122 -47.28 12.14 -52.95
N LYS A 123 -48.03 12.72 -52.00
CA LYS A 123 -47.55 13.69 -50.99
C LYS A 123 -46.59 13.11 -49.91
N GLY A 124 -46.09 11.88 -50.07
CA GLY A 124 -45.21 11.24 -49.09
C GLY A 124 -45.90 10.94 -47.75
N ALA A 125 -45.16 11.09 -46.64
CA ALA A 125 -45.63 10.82 -45.28
C ALA A 125 -46.87 11.65 -44.86
N GLU A 126 -46.99 12.89 -45.35
CA GLU A 126 -48.15 13.74 -45.08
C GLU A 126 -49.44 13.14 -45.65
N GLY A 127 -49.38 12.59 -46.87
CA GLY A 127 -50.53 11.92 -47.49
C GLY A 127 -50.96 10.67 -46.72
N VAL A 128 -50.01 9.93 -46.14
CA VAL A 128 -50.31 8.79 -45.27
C VAL A 128 -50.96 9.27 -43.97
N HIS A 129 -50.47 10.38 -43.38
CA HIS A 129 -51.05 10.97 -42.18
C HIS A 129 -52.49 11.47 -42.39
N GLU A 130 -52.74 12.20 -43.48
CA GLU A 130 -54.09 12.67 -43.87
C GLU A 130 -55.07 11.49 -43.98
N LYS A 131 -54.67 10.40 -44.65
CA LYS A 131 -55.49 9.18 -44.80
C LYS A 131 -55.80 8.53 -43.45
N ILE A 132 -54.81 8.40 -42.56
CA ILE A 132 -55.00 7.83 -41.21
C ILE A 132 -56.01 8.64 -40.41
N ILE A 133 -55.91 9.98 -40.43
CA ILE A 133 -56.87 10.86 -39.72
C ILE A 133 -58.27 10.70 -40.32
N ALA A 134 -58.42 10.71 -41.64
CA ALA A 134 -59.73 10.61 -42.28
C ALA A 134 -60.44 9.26 -42.00
N GLU A 135 -59.69 8.16 -42.00
CA GLU A 135 -60.23 6.82 -41.76
C GLU A 135 -60.58 6.58 -40.28
N ASN A 136 -59.77 7.09 -39.34
CA ASN A 136 -59.91 6.76 -37.90
C ASN A 136 -60.52 7.89 -37.06
N PHE A 137 -60.34 9.15 -37.44
CA PHE A 137 -60.77 10.33 -36.69
C PHE A 137 -61.53 11.33 -37.59
N PRO A 138 -62.66 10.94 -38.20
CA PRO A 138 -63.38 11.76 -39.19
C PRO A 138 -63.90 13.10 -38.62
N ASN A 139 -63.99 13.24 -37.30
CA ASN A 139 -64.39 14.49 -36.64
C ASN A 139 -63.27 15.54 -36.67
N LEU A 140 -62.00 15.13 -36.68
CA LEU A 140 -60.85 16.05 -36.73
C LEU A 140 -60.66 16.64 -38.14
N VAL A 141 -61.15 15.96 -39.18
CA VAL A 141 -61.08 16.46 -40.56
C VAL A 141 -61.97 17.69 -40.77
N LYS A 142 -63.11 17.76 -40.07
CA LYS A 142 -64.09 18.86 -40.23
C LYS A 142 -63.68 20.16 -39.55
N GLU A 143 -62.73 20.11 -38.60
CA GLU A 143 -62.24 21.29 -37.87
C GLU A 143 -61.13 22.04 -38.61
N VAL A 144 -60.52 21.45 -39.65
CA VAL A 144 -59.41 22.06 -40.41
C VAL A 144 -59.90 22.96 -41.56
N ASP A 145 -61.20 22.93 -41.90
CA ASP A 145 -61.81 23.72 -42.98
C ASP A 145 -62.16 25.19 -42.60
N VAL A 146 -61.42 25.84 -41.69
CA VAL A 146 -61.61 27.26 -41.27
C VAL A 146 -60.41 28.14 -41.59
#